data_AF-A0AAD9YR36-F1
#
_entry.id   AF-A0AAD9YR36-F1
#
_cell.length_a   1.000
_cell.length_b   1.000
_cell.length_c   1.000
_cell.angle_alpha   90.00
_cell.angle_beta   90.00
_cell.angle_gamma   90.00
#
_symmetry.space_group_name_H-M   'P 1'
#
loop_
_entity.id
_entity.type
_entity.pdbx_description
1 polymer ?
#
loop_
_entity_poly.entity_id
_entity_poly.type
_entity_poly.pdbx_seq_one_letter_code
_entity_poly.pdbx_strand_id
1 'polypeptide(L)'
;MMEHRSLPSYGGHAVVLVDCKPDRLTFLNSWGKNWGNNGRFSVEDHTVLELDGYHMRFYDVYWVLADLTPMERQAHSSEIDAEVSRLAKQSSGIFDLKLRCPHCEADTPLSGFVSNADSIRRVQCVKCPRTFTPEPEYLRD
;
A
#
# COMPACT_ATOMS: atom_id res chain seq x y z
N MET A 1 21.73 5.68 -40.45
CA MET A 1 21.27 5.55 -39.05
C MET A 1 22.51 5.42 -38.20
N MET A 2 22.81 6.39 -37.34
CA MET A 2 23.78 6.14 -36.26
C MET A 2 23.15 5.08 -35.34
N GLU A 3 23.90 4.04 -35.02
CA GLU A 3 23.51 3.17 -33.90
C GLU A 3 23.42 4.06 -32.65
N HIS A 4 22.30 4.00 -31.95
CA HIS A 4 22.06 4.73 -30.69
C HIS A 4 23.09 4.41 -29.58
N ARG A 5 24.03 3.50 -29.86
CA ARG A 5 25.03 2.87 -28.98
C ARG A 5 26.36 3.61 -28.89
N SER A 6 26.54 4.71 -29.64
CA SER A 6 27.81 5.48 -29.65
C SER A 6 27.83 6.66 -28.67
N LEU A 7 26.87 6.74 -27.76
CA LEU A 7 26.86 7.75 -26.69
C LEU A 7 27.60 7.23 -25.44
N PRO A 8 28.36 8.08 -24.72
CA PRO A 8 29.07 7.68 -23.51
C PRO A 8 28.10 7.16 -22.43
N SER A 9 28.34 5.95 -21.91
CA SER A 9 27.55 5.35 -20.83
C SER A 9 27.92 5.97 -19.48
N TYR A 10 27.14 6.93 -18.99
CA TYR A 10 27.38 7.52 -17.66
C TYR A 10 26.16 7.54 -16.75
N GLY A 11 25.24 6.57 -16.87
CA GLY A 11 24.18 6.47 -15.87
C GLY A 11 23.37 5.18 -15.94
N GLY A 12 23.22 4.52 -14.78
CA GLY A 12 22.07 3.66 -14.52
C GLY A 12 20.88 4.52 -14.10
N HIS A 13 19.67 4.12 -14.47
CA HIS A 13 18.44 4.81 -14.06
C HIS A 13 17.71 3.97 -13.02
N ALA A 14 17.42 4.56 -11.86
CA ALA A 14 16.64 3.89 -10.82
C ALA A 14 15.14 4.04 -11.12
N VAL A 15 14.42 2.92 -11.03
CA VAL A 15 12.97 2.83 -11.21
C VAL A 15 12.38 2.00 -10.08
N VAL A 16 11.10 2.21 -9.77
CA VAL A 16 10.43 1.51 -8.65
C VAL A 16 9.61 0.35 -9.19
N LEU A 17 9.87 -0.88 -8.74
CA LEU A 17 9.01 -2.02 -9.03
C LEU A 17 7.68 -1.87 -8.27
N VAL A 18 6.55 -1.82 -8.97
CA VAL A 18 5.22 -1.57 -8.37
C VAL A 18 4.22 -2.71 -8.56
N ASP A 19 4.47 -3.64 -9.49
CA ASP A 19 3.67 -4.86 -9.69
C ASP A 19 4.61 -5.97 -10.17
N CYS A 20 4.48 -7.15 -9.58
CA CYS A 20 5.30 -8.33 -9.87
C CYS A 20 4.39 -9.54 -10.09
N LYS A 21 4.38 -10.04 -11.32
CA LYS A 21 3.62 -11.22 -11.74
C LYS A 21 4.57 -12.22 -12.41
N PRO A 22 4.19 -13.52 -12.49
CA PRO A 22 5.06 -14.55 -13.06
C PRO A 22 5.58 -14.27 -14.47
N ASP A 23 4.83 -13.50 -15.26
CA ASP A 23 5.10 -13.16 -16.66
C ASP A 23 5.36 -11.66 -16.88
N ARG A 24 5.43 -10.87 -15.80
CA ARG A 24 5.49 -9.41 -15.93
C ARG A 24 6.01 -8.70 -14.69
N LEU A 25 7.02 -7.87 -14.88
CA LEU A 25 7.45 -6.84 -13.94
C LEU A 25 7.00 -5.47 -14.41
N THR A 26 6.34 -4.69 -13.56
CA THR A 26 5.92 -3.32 -13.88
C THR A 26 6.64 -2.31 -13.01
N PHE A 27 7.27 -1.33 -13.65
CA PHE A 27 8.07 -0.32 -13.00
C PHE A 27 7.45 1.08 -13.16
N LEU A 28 7.57 1.90 -12.13
CA LEU A 28 7.28 3.33 -12.12
C LEU A 28 8.58 4.12 -12.35
N ASN A 29 8.56 4.99 -13.36
CA ASN A 29 9.67 5.85 -13.74
C ASN A 29 9.53 7.24 -13.11
N SER A 30 10.65 7.88 -12.78
CA SER A 30 10.73 9.25 -12.26
C SER A 30 10.48 10.36 -13.29
N TRP A 31 10.37 10.04 -14.59
CA TRP A 31 10.06 11.02 -15.64
C TRP A 31 8.61 11.52 -15.65
N GLY A 32 7.78 10.99 -14.75
CA GLY A 32 6.43 11.46 -14.51
C GLY A 32 5.38 10.86 -15.44
N LYS A 33 4.12 11.20 -15.15
CA LYS A 33 2.94 10.54 -15.73
C LYS A 33 2.79 10.67 -17.24
N ASN A 34 3.43 11.65 -17.87
CA ASN A 34 3.31 11.88 -19.31
C ASN A 34 4.21 10.96 -20.14
N TRP A 35 5.07 10.16 -19.50
CA TRP A 35 5.95 9.21 -20.17
C TRP A 35 5.40 7.79 -20.10
N GLY A 36 5.62 6.98 -21.14
CA GLY A 36 5.23 5.57 -21.17
C GLY A 36 3.72 5.38 -20.96
N ASN A 37 3.36 4.40 -20.13
CA ASN A 37 1.98 4.16 -19.71
C ASN A 37 1.69 4.82 -18.36
N ASN A 38 1.36 6.11 -18.39
CA ASN A 38 1.08 6.90 -17.19
C ASN A 38 2.26 6.91 -16.18
N GLY A 39 3.49 7.06 -16.68
CA GLY A 39 4.74 7.01 -15.91
C GLY A 39 5.29 5.59 -15.70
N ARG A 40 4.63 4.56 -16.24
CA ARG A 40 4.99 3.16 -16.01
C ARG A 40 5.42 2.46 -17.30
N PHE A 41 6.19 1.38 -17.14
CA PHE A 41 6.48 0.43 -18.19
C PHE A 41 6.51 -0.98 -17.61
N SER A 42 6.32 -1.99 -18.46
CA SER A 42 6.38 -3.39 -18.06
C SER A 42 7.34 -4.16 -18.95
N VAL A 43 8.00 -5.16 -18.38
CA VAL A 43 8.89 -6.11 -19.08
C VAL A 43 8.55 -7.52 -18.62
N GLU A 44 8.95 -8.52 -19.39
CA GLU A 44 8.75 -9.94 -19.07
C GLU A 44 9.45 -10.30 -17.76
N ASP A 45 10.76 -10.03 -17.68
CA ASP A 45 11.58 -10.20 -16.49
C ASP A 45 12.77 -9.21 -16.47
N HIS A 46 13.63 -9.32 -15.46
CA HIS A 46 14.77 -8.42 -15.26
C HIS A 46 15.83 -8.53 -16.36
N THR A 47 15.96 -9.68 -17.03
CA THR A 47 17.01 -9.97 -18.02
C THR A 47 16.87 -9.08 -19.26
N VAL A 48 15.64 -8.63 -19.57
CA VAL A 48 15.35 -7.67 -20.66
C VAL A 48 16.06 -6.33 -20.47
N LEU A 49 16.38 -5.97 -19.22
CA LEU A 49 17.04 -4.71 -18.88
C LEU A 49 18.56 -4.86 -18.63
N GLU A 50 19.11 -6.07 -18.80
CA GLU A 50 20.54 -6.34 -18.65
C GLU A 50 21.28 -6.06 -19.97
N LEU A 51 22.44 -5.39 -19.88
CA LEU A 51 23.21 -4.99 -21.05
C LEU A 51 24.70 -5.18 -20.78
N ASP A 52 25.44 -5.78 -21.71
CA ASP A 52 26.92 -5.87 -21.70
C ASP A 52 27.54 -6.36 -20.38
N GLY A 53 26.91 -7.32 -19.72
CA GLY A 53 27.36 -7.88 -18.43
C GLY A 53 26.98 -7.03 -17.20
N TYR A 54 26.22 -5.95 -17.38
CA TYR A 54 25.60 -5.19 -16.30
C TYR A 54 24.23 -5.77 -15.96
N HIS A 55 24.15 -6.40 -14.80
CA HIS A 55 22.92 -6.98 -14.26
C HIS A 55 22.06 -5.92 -13.56
N MET A 56 20.75 -6.08 -13.69
CA MET A 56 19.79 -5.32 -12.91
C MET A 56 19.95 -5.65 -11.42
N ARG A 57 19.82 -4.64 -10.56
CA ARG A 57 19.89 -4.80 -9.10
C ARG A 57 18.59 -4.34 -8.47
N PHE A 58 18.08 -5.17 -7.57
CA PHE A 58 16.94 -4.83 -6.74
C PHE A 58 17.43 -4.36 -5.37
N TYR A 59 16.81 -3.29 -4.89
CA TYR A 59 17.02 -2.74 -3.58
C TYR A 59 15.67 -2.64 -2.89
N ASP A 60 15.58 -3.15 -1.67
CA ASP A 60 14.39 -2.95 -0.85
C ASP A 60 14.34 -1.49 -0.44
N VAL A 61 13.24 -0.84 -0.78
CA VAL A 61 12.96 0.55 -0.44
C VAL A 61 11.63 0.61 0.29
N TYR A 62 11.54 1.50 1.27
CA TYR A 62 10.32 1.75 2.01
C TYR A 62 10.00 3.23 1.99
N TRP A 63 8.72 3.54 2.01
CA TRP A 63 8.21 4.90 2.20
C TRP A 63 7.45 4.95 3.52
N VAL A 64 7.63 6.03 4.25
CA VAL A 64 6.84 6.27 5.46
C VAL A 64 5.59 7.08 5.10
N LEU A 65 4.48 6.83 5.80
CA LEU A 65 3.23 7.56 5.59
C LEU A 65 3.38 9.09 5.78
N ALA A 66 4.38 9.50 6.57
CA ALA A 66 4.71 10.91 6.79
C ALA A 66 5.20 11.60 5.52
N ASP A 67 5.88 10.88 4.62
CA ASP A 67 6.49 11.43 3.40
C ASP A 67 5.49 11.54 2.25
N LEU A 68 4.33 10.89 2.37
CA LEU A 68 3.28 10.95 1.37
C LEU A 68 2.69 12.38 1.29
N THR A 69 2.25 12.77 0.09
CA THR A 69 1.40 13.95 -0.05
C THR A 69 0.02 13.69 0.59
N PRO A 70 -0.76 14.75 0.90
CA PRO A 70 -2.13 14.57 1.41
C PRO A 70 -3.01 13.72 0.49
N MET A 71 -2.85 13.85 -0.83
CA MET A 71 -3.62 13.09 -1.81
C MET A 71 -3.23 11.60 -1.83
N GLU A 72 -1.93 11.30 -1.75
CA GLU A 72 -1.44 9.92 -1.66
C GLU A 72 -1.87 9.25 -0.35
N ARG A 73 -1.85 9.97 0.78
CA ARG A 73 -2.39 9.46 2.05
C ARG A 73 -3.87 9.11 1.94
N GLN A 74 -4.66 9.97 1.29
CA GLN A 74 -6.09 9.72 1.11
C GLN A 74 -6.34 8.51 0.20
N ALA A 75 -5.59 8.40 -0.91
CA ALA A 75 -5.68 7.26 -1.81
C ALA A 75 -5.31 5.95 -1.09
N HIS A 76 -4.20 5.95 -0.36
CA HIS A 76 -3.78 4.82 0.46
C HIS A 76 -4.84 4.44 1.51
N SER A 77 -5.37 5.43 2.24
CA SER A 77 -6.45 5.21 3.22
C SER A 77 -7.67 4.55 2.58
N SER A 78 -8.08 5.02 1.41
CA SER A 78 -9.25 4.52 0.69
C SER A 78 -9.07 3.08 0.20
N GLU A 79 -7.86 2.73 -0.26
CA GLU A 79 -7.52 1.37 -0.68
C GLU A 79 -7.54 0.39 0.49
N ILE A 80 -6.96 0.79 1.63
CA ILE A 80 -7.03 -0.02 2.86
C ILE A 80 -8.47 -0.20 3.32
N ASP A 81 -9.29 0.86 3.32
CA ASP A 81 -10.69 0.78 3.70
C ASP A 81 -11.49 -0.15 2.74
N ALA A 82 -11.18 -0.14 1.44
CA ALA A 82 -11.80 -1.05 0.48
C ALA A 82 -11.42 -2.51 0.73
N GLU A 83 -10.15 -2.80 1.05
CA GLU A 83 -9.69 -4.16 1.33
C GLU A 83 -10.23 -4.68 2.66
N VAL A 84 -10.23 -3.86 3.71
CA VAL A 84 -10.88 -4.20 5.00
C VAL A 84 -12.35 -4.51 4.79
N SER A 85 -13.07 -3.71 4.00
CA SER A 85 -14.47 -3.96 3.65
C SER A 85 -14.66 -5.28 2.89
N ARG A 86 -13.74 -5.62 1.99
CA ARG A 86 -13.78 -6.88 1.23
C ARG A 86 -13.59 -8.09 2.15
N LEU A 87 -12.58 -8.04 3.03
CA LEU A 87 -12.28 -9.10 3.99
C LEU A 87 -13.40 -9.29 5.01
N ALA A 88 -13.95 -8.19 5.52
CA ALA A 88 -15.08 -8.20 6.45
C ALA A 88 -16.33 -8.89 5.85
N LYS A 89 -16.59 -8.70 4.55
CA LYS A 89 -17.68 -9.41 3.85
C LYS A 89 -17.42 -10.92 3.73
N GLN A 90 -16.15 -11.33 3.62
CA GLN A 90 -15.78 -12.74 3.53
C GLN A 90 -15.80 -13.46 4.89
N SER A 91 -15.58 -12.71 5.97
CA SER A 91 -15.44 -13.25 7.32
C SER A 91 -16.41 -12.54 8.28
N SER A 92 -17.71 -12.81 8.15
CA SER A 92 -18.75 -12.13 8.95
C SER A 92 -18.56 -12.30 10.46
N GLY A 93 -18.00 -13.42 10.91
CA GLY A 93 -17.72 -13.69 12.33
C GLY A 93 -16.66 -12.78 12.95
N ILE A 94 -15.92 -12.00 12.17
CA ILE A 94 -14.92 -11.05 12.71
C ILE A 94 -15.59 -9.97 13.57
N PHE A 95 -16.82 -9.59 13.25
CA PHE A 95 -17.55 -8.55 13.97
C PHE A 95 -18.07 -9.00 15.35
N ASP A 96 -18.03 -10.30 15.64
CA ASP A 96 -18.39 -10.88 16.93
C ASP A 96 -17.23 -10.80 17.94
N LEU A 97 -16.01 -10.51 17.48
CA LEU A 97 -14.85 -10.31 18.35
C LEU A 97 -15.07 -9.14 19.30
N LYS A 98 -14.56 -9.29 20.52
CA LYS A 98 -14.61 -8.24 21.53
C LYS A 98 -13.26 -7.55 21.61
N LEU A 99 -13.31 -6.23 21.70
CA LEU A 99 -12.18 -5.35 21.96
C LEU A 99 -12.32 -4.74 23.33
N ARG A 100 -11.22 -4.66 24.07
CA ARG A 100 -11.11 -3.87 25.28
C ARG A 100 -10.89 -2.41 24.92
N CYS A 101 -11.77 -1.52 25.37
CA CYS A 101 -11.59 -0.09 25.16
C CYS A 101 -10.33 0.40 25.91
N PRO A 102 -9.36 1.06 25.25
CA PRO A 102 -8.15 1.56 25.91
C PRO A 102 -8.40 2.75 26.85
N HIS A 103 -9.63 3.27 26.90
CA HIS A 103 -9.97 4.46 27.69
C HIS A 103 -10.79 4.17 28.95
N CYS A 104 -11.60 3.12 28.94
CA CYS A 104 -12.45 2.74 30.08
C CYS A 104 -12.43 1.25 30.38
N GLU A 105 -11.59 0.49 29.67
CA GLU A 105 -11.33 -0.95 29.85
C GLU A 105 -12.53 -1.87 29.65
N ALA A 106 -13.71 -1.32 29.35
CA ALA A 106 -14.88 -2.10 29.02
C ALA A 106 -14.73 -2.80 27.68
N ASP A 107 -15.28 -4.01 27.60
CA ASP A 107 -15.36 -4.75 26.35
C ASP A 107 -16.44 -4.13 25.44
N THR A 108 -16.09 -3.98 24.17
CA THR A 108 -16.93 -3.44 23.11
C THR A 108 -16.84 -4.39 21.92
N PRO A 109 -17.95 -4.73 21.24
CA PRO A 109 -17.89 -5.59 20.07
C PRO A 109 -17.23 -4.85 18.90
N LEU A 110 -16.51 -5.60 18.06
CA LEU A 110 -15.89 -5.08 16.85
C LEU A 110 -16.96 -4.57 15.86
N SER A 111 -18.18 -5.11 15.89
CA SER A 111 -19.33 -4.59 15.13
C SER A 111 -19.66 -3.10 15.38
N GLY A 112 -19.11 -2.49 16.44
CA GLY A 112 -19.25 -1.05 16.74
C GLY A 112 -18.40 -0.12 15.86
N PHE A 113 -17.96 -0.56 14.68
CA PHE A 113 -17.26 0.31 13.74
C PHE A 113 -18.13 1.50 13.37
N VAL A 114 -17.57 2.70 13.54
CA VAL A 114 -18.21 3.92 13.08
C VAL A 114 -17.68 4.18 11.69
N SER A 115 -18.53 4.02 10.68
CA SER A 115 -18.27 4.59 9.37
C SER A 115 -18.43 6.11 9.50
N ASN A 116 -17.34 6.84 9.74
CA ASN A 116 -17.31 8.27 9.45
C ASN A 116 -16.66 8.47 8.08
N ALA A 117 -16.80 9.67 7.51
CA ALA A 117 -16.29 10.00 6.17
C ALA A 117 -14.76 9.84 6.04
N ASP A 118 -14.05 9.64 7.15
CA ASP A 118 -12.59 9.66 7.21
C ASP A 118 -11.93 8.28 7.39
N SER A 119 -12.62 7.27 7.96
CA SER A 119 -12.08 5.90 8.07
C SER A 119 -13.08 4.90 8.66
N ILE A 120 -13.22 3.73 8.05
CA ILE A 120 -13.97 2.59 8.62
C ILE A 120 -13.20 1.84 9.73
N ARG A 121 -12.00 2.31 10.09
CA ARG A 121 -11.08 1.63 11.03
C ARG A 121 -11.16 2.16 12.45
N ARG A 122 -12.27 2.82 12.83
CA ARG A 122 -12.50 3.30 14.20
C ARG A 122 -13.70 2.64 14.82
N VAL A 123 -13.59 2.27 16.09
CA VAL A 123 -14.68 1.68 16.88
C VAL A 123 -15.14 2.67 17.95
N GLN A 124 -16.44 2.79 18.13
CA GLN A 124 -17.02 3.53 19.25
C GLN A 124 -17.26 2.58 20.42
N CYS A 125 -16.74 2.96 21.59
CA CYS A 125 -17.01 2.20 22.81
C CYS A 125 -18.49 2.28 23.19
N VAL A 126 -19.10 1.16 23.57
CA VAL A 126 -20.50 1.13 24.03
C VAL A 126 -20.69 1.67 25.45
N LYS A 127 -19.60 1.81 26.21
CA LYS A 127 -19.63 2.30 27.60
C LYS A 127 -19.20 3.76 27.75
N CYS A 128 -18.33 4.27 26.87
CA CYS A 128 -17.88 5.65 26.94
C CYS A 128 -17.97 6.32 25.56
N PRO A 129 -18.07 7.66 25.49
CA PRO A 129 -18.29 8.35 24.22
C PRO A 129 -17.03 8.41 23.32
N ARG A 130 -15.97 7.66 23.66
CA ARG A 130 -14.69 7.74 22.94
C ARG A 130 -14.65 6.75 21.79
N THR A 131 -13.96 7.15 20.73
CA THR A 131 -13.61 6.28 19.60
C THR A 131 -12.13 6.00 19.62
N PHE A 132 -11.74 4.79 19.19
CA PHE A 132 -10.36 4.38 19.12
C PHE A 132 -10.11 3.51 17.87
N THR A 133 -8.86 3.44 17.44
CA THR A 133 -8.41 2.50 16.42
C THR A 133 -8.20 1.13 17.09
N PRO A 134 -8.84 0.05 16.62
CA PRO A 134 -8.56 -1.29 17.11
C PRO A 134 -7.09 -1.66 16.88
N GLU A 135 -6.45 -2.18 17.91
CA GLU A 135 -5.10 -2.76 17.84
C GLU A 135 -5.16 -4.20 18.35
N PRO A 136 -4.26 -5.10 17.91
CA PRO A 136 -4.29 -6.50 18.31
C PRO A 136 -4.28 -6.72 19.83
N GLU A 137 -3.58 -5.88 20.59
CA GLU A 137 -3.51 -5.94 22.05
C GLU A 137 -4.85 -5.67 22.75
N TYR A 138 -5.82 -5.07 22.05
CA TYR A 138 -7.15 -4.83 22.59
C TYR A 138 -8.06 -6.04 22.42
N LEU A 139 -7.71 -7.02 21.59
CA LEU A 139 -8.53 -8.21 21.39
C LEU A 139 -8.72 -9.00 22.68
N ARG A 140 -9.92 -9.56 22.84
CA ARG A 140 -10.31 -10.44 23.93
C ARG A 140 -10.68 -11.80 23.35
N ASP A 141 -10.11 -12.85 23.94
CA ASP A 141 -10.51 -14.23 23.73
C ASP A 141 -11.90 -14.53 24.30
#